data_AF-A0A5D0QCJ1-F1
#
_entry.id   AF-A0A5D0QCJ1-F1
#
_cell.length_a   1.000
_cell.length_b   1.000
_cell.length_c   1.000
_cell.angle_alpha   90.00
_cell.angle_beta   90.00
_cell.angle_gamma   90.00
#
_symmetry.space_group_name_H-M   'P 1'
#
loop_
_entity.id
_entity.type
_entity.pdbx_description
1 polymer ?
#
loop_
_entity_poly.entity_id
_entity_poly.type
_entity_poly.pdbx_seq_one_letter_code
_entity_poly.pdbx_strand_id
1 'polypeptide(L)'
;MTSSTPRQGLHGRRDECQALDQVLAGARAGQSRVLILRGEAGVGKSALVEYLVAKASGCRVLRAAGVESEMELAFAGLHQLCLPLMGHLDRLPGPQRDALSVAFGLSAGNVPDRFLVG
;
A
#
# COMPACT_ATOMS: atom_id res chain seq x y z
N MET A 1 4.95 9.00 19.94
CA MET A 1 4.65 7.79 20.73
C MET A 1 5.23 6.60 20.00
N THR A 2 6.38 6.12 20.46
CA THR A 2 7.17 5.04 19.86
C THR A 2 6.67 3.69 20.38
N SER A 3 5.96 2.92 19.55
CA SER A 3 5.63 1.52 19.85
C SER A 3 6.86 0.66 19.54
N SER A 4 7.51 0.19 20.60
CA SER A 4 8.61 -0.77 20.54
C SER A 4 8.11 -2.16 20.09
N THR A 5 8.84 -2.75 19.15
CA THR A 5 8.52 -3.97 18.41
C THR A 5 8.59 -5.23 19.27
N PRO A 6 7.58 -6.12 19.25
CA PRO A 6 7.80 -7.52 19.62
C PRO A 6 8.24 -8.31 18.37
N ARG A 7 9.41 -8.94 18.42
CA ARG A 7 9.75 -10.09 17.54
C ARG A 7 8.99 -11.34 18.03
N GLN A 8 7.67 -11.29 18.11
CA GLN A 8 6.87 -12.46 18.51
C GLN A 8 6.33 -13.14 17.26
N GLY A 9 6.86 -14.33 16.96
CA GLY A 9 6.33 -15.17 15.90
C GLY A 9 4.84 -15.42 16.15
N LEU A 10 4.04 -15.37 15.08
CA LEU A 10 2.61 -15.61 15.18
C LEU A 10 2.35 -17.05 15.65
N HIS A 11 1.83 -17.20 16.87
CA HIS A 11 1.55 -18.51 17.44
C HIS A 11 0.38 -19.19 16.73
N GLY A 12 0.53 -20.47 16.37
CA GLY A 12 -0.53 -21.25 15.74
C GLY A 12 -0.87 -20.84 14.29
N ARG A 13 -0.09 -19.96 13.65
CA ARG A 13 -0.35 -19.43 12.30
C ARG A 13 0.62 -19.93 11.24
N ARG A 14 1.12 -21.16 11.39
CA ARG A 14 2.20 -21.69 10.54
C ARG A 14 1.78 -21.74 9.07
N ASP A 15 0.58 -22.23 8.80
CA ASP A 15 0.10 -22.44 7.43
C ASP A 15 -0.17 -21.09 6.73
N GLU A 16 -0.77 -20.13 7.43
CA GLU A 16 -0.98 -18.78 6.90
C GLU A 16 0.36 -18.05 6.68
N CYS A 17 1.30 -18.17 7.62
CA CYS A 17 2.64 -17.61 7.47
C CYS A 17 3.37 -18.21 6.25
N GLN A 18 3.25 -19.53 6.05
CA GLN A 18 3.85 -20.21 4.89
C GLN A 18 3.25 -19.73 3.57
N ALA A 19 1.92 -19.55 3.50
CA ALA A 19 1.27 -19.02 2.31
C ALA A 19 1.73 -17.58 1.99
N LEU A 20 1.86 -16.73 3.02
CA LEU A 20 2.39 -15.37 2.88
C LEU A 20 3.86 -15.35 2.41
N ASP A 21 4.69 -16.24 2.98
CA ASP A 21 6.10 -16.37 2.59
C ASP A 21 6.22 -16.80 1.11
N GLN A 22 5.34 -17.68 0.62
CA GLN A 22 5.31 -18.08 -0.80
C GLN A 22 4.91 -16.93 -1.73
N VAL A 23 3.94 -16.10 -1.33
CA VAL A 23 3.56 -14.90 -2.11
C VAL A 23 4.75 -13.95 -2.24
N LEU A 24 5.47 -13.72 -1.15
CA LEU A 24 6.65 -12.85 -1.15
C LEU A 24 7.79 -13.43 -2.00
N ALA A 25 8.02 -14.74 -1.94
CA ALA A 25 8.99 -15.41 -2.79
C ALA A 25 8.65 -15.27 -4.28
N GLY A 26 7.37 -15.44 -4.65
CA GLY A 26 6.89 -15.22 -6.01
C GLY A 26 7.10 -13.77 -6.47
N ALA A 27 6.75 -12.79 -5.64
CA ALA A 27 6.95 -11.37 -5.95
C ALA A 27 8.43 -11.03 -6.19
N ARG A 28 9.34 -11.58 -5.37
CA ARG A 28 10.79 -11.42 -5.56
C ARG A 28 11.30 -12.07 -6.85
N ALA A 29 10.65 -13.13 -7.30
CA ALA A 29 10.92 -13.77 -8.59
C ALA A 29 10.25 -13.05 -9.79
N GLY A 30 9.67 -11.86 -9.58
CA GLY A 30 9.00 -11.09 -10.63
C GLY A 30 7.59 -11.57 -10.99
N GLN A 31 7.01 -12.46 -10.18
CA GLN A 31 5.67 -12.99 -10.41
C GLN A 31 4.61 -12.15 -9.70
N SER A 32 3.55 -11.78 -10.42
CA SER A 32 2.36 -11.17 -9.81
C SER A 32 1.55 -12.21 -9.06
N ARG A 33 1.13 -11.89 -7.83
CA ARG A 33 0.31 -12.75 -6.96
C ARG A 33 -0.73 -11.89 -6.25
N VAL A 34 -1.91 -12.47 -6.01
CA VAL A 34 -2.98 -11.86 -5.23
C VAL A 34 -3.39 -12.85 -4.15
N LEU A 35 -3.54 -12.37 -2.91
CA LEU A 35 -3.99 -13.15 -1.77
C LEU A 35 -5.07 -12.37 -1.02
N ILE A 36 -6.13 -13.08 -0.62
CA ILE A 36 -7.23 -12.49 0.17
C ILE A 36 -7.23 -13.16 1.54
N LEU A 37 -7.06 -12.37 2.60
CA LEU A 37 -7.18 -12.81 3.99
C LEU A 37 -8.62 -12.61 4.47
N ARG A 38 -9.35 -13.70 4.71
CA ARG A 38 -10.73 -13.67 5.24
C ARG A 38 -10.77 -14.26 6.65
N GLY A 39 -11.68 -13.74 7.46
CA GLY A 39 -11.90 -14.20 8.82
C GLY A 39 -12.60 -13.12 9.64
N GLU A 40 -13.05 -13.50 10.83
CA GLU A 40 -13.84 -12.64 11.72
C GLU A 40 -13.06 -11.40 12.20
N ALA A 41 -13.79 -10.40 12.70
CA ALA A 41 -13.17 -9.25 13.38
C ALA A 41 -12.33 -9.74 14.56
N GLY A 42 -11.14 -9.17 14.76
CA GLY A 42 -10.25 -9.55 15.86
C GLY A 42 -9.45 -10.86 15.67
N VAL A 43 -9.69 -11.67 14.63
CA VAL A 43 -8.98 -12.96 14.41
C VAL A 43 -7.47 -12.83 14.14
N GLY A 44 -6.96 -11.60 13.97
CA GLY A 44 -5.52 -11.35 13.75
C GLY A 44 -5.10 -11.15 12.28
N LYS A 45 -6.02 -10.84 11.37
CA LYS A 45 -5.69 -10.55 9.95
C LYS A 45 -4.63 -9.45 9.80
N SER A 46 -4.74 -8.36 10.58
CA SER A 46 -3.75 -7.28 10.56
C SER A 46 -2.38 -7.76 11.04
N ALA A 47 -2.31 -8.67 12.01
CA ALA A 47 -1.05 -9.24 12.48
C ALA A 47 -0.36 -10.09 11.40
N LEU A 48 -1.12 -10.81 10.57
CA LEU A 48 -0.62 -11.51 9.38
C LEU A 48 -0.08 -10.55 8.30
N VAL A 49 -0.76 -9.42 8.08
CA VAL A 49 -0.28 -8.37 7.17
C VAL A 49 1.02 -7.74 7.70
N GLU A 50 1.11 -7.45 9.00
CA GLU A 50 2.33 -6.92 9.61
C GLU A 50 3.50 -7.91 9.50
N TYR A 51 3.23 -9.21 9.70
CA TYR A 51 4.23 -10.27 9.48
C TYR A 51 4.78 -10.25 8.04
N LEU A 52 3.90 -10.18 7.04
CA LEU A 52 4.31 -10.12 5.63
C LEU A 52 5.19 -8.90 5.35
N VAL A 53 4.80 -7.73 5.85
CA VAL A 53 5.54 -6.48 5.61
C VAL A 53 6.87 -6.45 6.32
N ALA A 54 6.95 -6.96 7.55
CA ALA A 54 8.22 -7.10 8.27
C ALA A 54 9.23 -7.97 7.50
N LYS A 55 8.75 -8.93 6.70
CA LYS A 55 9.57 -9.81 5.86
C LYS A 55 9.83 -9.30 4.46
N ALA A 56 9.11 -8.28 4.00
CA ALA A 56 9.19 -7.74 2.64
C ALA A 56 10.44 -6.88 2.38
N SER A 57 11.56 -7.19 3.04
CA SER A 57 12.85 -6.55 2.77
C SER A 57 13.23 -6.66 1.30
N GLY A 58 13.72 -5.56 0.73
CA GLY A 58 14.02 -5.43 -0.70
C GLY A 58 12.80 -5.12 -1.59
N CYS A 59 11.58 -5.14 -1.04
CA CYS A 59 10.38 -4.72 -1.76
C CYS A 59 9.96 -3.30 -1.36
N ARG A 60 9.41 -2.54 -2.30
CA ARG A 60 8.66 -1.32 -1.96
C ARG A 60 7.26 -1.72 -1.51
N VAL A 61 6.94 -1.45 -0.25
CA VAL A 61 5.62 -1.74 0.32
C VAL A 61 4.77 -0.46 0.26
N LEU A 62 3.64 -0.53 -0.45
CA LEU A 62 2.59 0.48 -0.42
C LEU A 62 1.41 -0.07 0.38
N ARG A 63 0.76 0.77 1.18
CA ARG A 63 -0.37 0.39 2.01
C ARG A 63 -1.49 1.41 1.85
N ALA A 64 -2.72 0.90 1.88
CA ALA A 64 -3.93 1.68 2.05
C ALA A 64 -4.84 0.93 3.03
N ALA A 65 -5.67 1.67 3.74
CA ALA A 65 -6.68 1.14 4.63
C ALA A 65 -8.04 1.69 4.21
N GLY A 66 -9.04 0.80 4.12
CA GLY A 66 -10.42 1.24 3.99
C GLY A 66 -10.92 1.74 5.33
N VAL A 67 -11.35 3.00 5.37
CA VAL A 67 -12.05 3.58 6.52
C VAL A 67 -13.49 3.81 6.10
N GLU A 68 -14.46 3.38 6.93
CA GLU A 68 -15.88 3.48 6.60
C GLU A 68 -16.31 4.94 6.33
N SER A 69 -15.75 5.90 7.08
CA SER A 69 -16.00 7.33 6.84
C SER A 69 -15.48 7.86 5.51
N GLU A 70 -14.60 7.12 4.82
CA GLU A 70 -14.06 7.48 3.51
C GLU A 70 -14.86 6.87 2.35
N MET A 71 -15.97 6.18 2.61
CA MET A 71 -16.80 5.58 1.55
C MET A 71 -17.30 6.60 0.52
N GLU A 72 -17.60 7.82 0.95
CA GLU A 72 -18.04 8.92 0.10
C GLU A 72 -16.88 9.68 -0.58
N LEU A 73 -15.64 9.37 -0.22
CA LEU A 73 -14.45 9.99 -0.79
C LEU A 73 -13.94 9.16 -1.97
N ALA A 74 -14.40 9.51 -3.16
CA ALA A 74 -13.93 8.89 -4.39
C ALA A 74 -12.39 8.93 -4.46
N PHE A 75 -11.79 7.80 -4.83
CA PHE A 75 -10.34 7.64 -4.98
C PHE A 75 -9.50 7.76 -3.69
N ALA A 76 -10.09 7.78 -2.48
CA ALA A 76 -9.33 7.86 -1.23
C ALA A 76 -8.24 6.77 -1.12
N GLY A 77 -8.57 5.51 -1.41
CA GLY A 77 -7.60 4.41 -1.40
C GLY A 77 -6.49 4.55 -2.45
N LEU A 78 -6.82 5.07 -3.65
CA LEU A 78 -5.83 5.33 -4.70
C LEU A 78 -4.89 6.46 -4.27
N HIS A 79 -5.44 7.52 -3.68
CA HIS A 79 -4.65 8.62 -3.12
C HIS A 79 -3.68 8.10 -2.05
N GLN A 80 -4.14 7.27 -1.10
CA GLN A 80 -3.28 6.65 -0.09
C GLN A 80 -2.15 5.79 -0.70
N LEU A 81 -2.44 5.02 -1.76
CA LEU A 81 -1.43 4.18 -2.43
C LEU A 81 -0.40 4.99 -3.23
N CYS A 82 -0.84 6.08 -3.87
CA CYS A 82 0.01 6.87 -4.76
C CYS A 82 0.81 7.95 -4.02
N LEU A 83 0.34 8.44 -2.87
CA LEU A 83 1.01 9.50 -2.11
C LEU A 83 2.49 9.16 -1.78
N PRO A 84 2.87 7.94 -1.35
CA PRO A 84 4.27 7.58 -1.13
C PRO A 84 5.13 7.59 -2.40
N LEU A 85 4.52 7.61 -3.58
CA LEU A 85 5.21 7.67 -4.88
C LEU A 85 5.49 9.09 -5.34
N MET A 86 4.92 10.12 -4.69
CA MET A 86 5.08 11.51 -5.10
C MET A 86 6.53 12.02 -4.98
N GLY A 87 7.39 11.34 -4.21
CA GLY A 87 8.84 11.60 -4.22
C GLY A 87 9.54 11.29 -5.55
N HIS A 88 8.84 10.70 -6.54
CA HIS A 88 9.36 10.39 -7.88
C HIS A 88 8.84 11.34 -8.96
N LEU A 89 8.07 12.37 -8.59
CA LEU A 89 7.48 13.34 -9.54
C LEU A 89 8.52 13.96 -10.46
N ASP A 90 9.75 14.17 -9.97
CA ASP A 90 10.81 14.79 -10.77
C ASP A 90 11.30 13.97 -11.97
N ARG A 91 10.88 12.70 -12.05
CA ARG A 91 11.21 11.80 -13.15
C ARG A 91 10.17 11.85 -14.27
N LEU A 92 9.06 12.57 -14.07
CA LEU A 92 7.98 12.70 -15.04
C LEU A 92 8.21 13.92 -15.95
N PRO A 93 7.68 13.89 -17.19
CA PRO A 93 7.62 15.08 -18.01
C PRO A 93 6.78 16.17 -17.31
N GLY A 94 7.10 17.44 -17.60
CA GLY A 94 6.50 18.60 -16.92
C GLY A 94 4.98 18.55 -16.82
N PRO A 95 4.23 18.32 -17.92
CA PRO A 95 2.77 18.30 -17.87
C PRO A 95 2.18 17.29 -16.87
N GLN A 96 2.72 16.07 -16.81
CA GLN A 96 2.26 15.03 -15.88
C GLN A 96 2.69 15.34 -14.44
N ARG A 97 3.89 15.87 -14.26
CA ARG A 97 4.39 16.31 -12.96
C ARG A 97 3.49 17.38 -12.35
N ASP A 98 3.14 18.38 -13.13
CA ASP A 98 2.30 19.50 -12.70
C ASP A 98 0.87 19.02 -12.42
N ALA A 99 0.32 18.19 -13.31
CA ALA A 99 -0.99 17.57 -13.12
C ALA A 99 -1.09 16.76 -11.81
N LEU A 100 -0.11 15.89 -11.55
CA LEU A 100 -0.08 15.10 -10.31
C LEU A 100 0.18 15.98 -9.09
N SER A 101 1.02 17.01 -9.19
CA SER A 101 1.26 17.94 -8.09
C SER A 101 -0.02 18.66 -7.66
N VAL A 102 -0.86 19.09 -8.62
CA VAL A 102 -2.16 19.69 -8.31
C VAL A 102 -3.16 18.65 -7.81
N ALA A 103 -3.26 17.48 -8.46
CA ALA A 103 -4.20 16.43 -8.08
C ALA A 103 -3.99 15.90 -6.66
N PHE A 104 -2.74 15.85 -6.19
CA PHE A 104 -2.36 15.45 -4.83
C PHE A 104 -2.26 16.64 -3.85
N GLY A 105 -2.67 17.85 -4.27
CA GLY A 105 -2.70 19.03 -3.40
C GLY A 105 -1.32 19.56 -2.98
N LEU A 106 -0.25 19.18 -3.67
CA LEU A 106 1.13 19.63 -3.43
C LEU A 106 1.41 21.00 -4.03
N SER A 107 0.59 21.44 -4.98
CA SER A 107 0.66 22.75 -5.62
C SER A 107 -0.74 23.27 -5.91
N ALA A 108 -0.91 24.58 -5.84
CA ALA A 108 -2.13 25.24 -6.28
C ALA A 108 -2.20 25.27 -7.82
N GLY A 109 -3.39 25.16 -8.39
CA GLY A 109 -3.60 25.19 -9.83
C GLY A 109 -5.04 24.90 -10.22
N ASN A 110 -5.32 24.99 -11.52
CA ASN A 110 -6.59 24.56 -12.08
C ASN A 110 -6.69 23.03 -12.05
N VAL A 111 -7.92 22.51 -12.04
CA VAL A 111 -8.18 21.07 -12.15
C VAL A 111 -7.44 20.52 -13.39
N PRO A 112 -6.53 19.55 -13.23
CA PRO A 112 -5.76 19.02 -14.35
C PRO A 112 -6.63 18.31 -15.37
N ASP A 113 -6.15 18.26 -16.62
CA ASP A 113 -6.71 17.36 -17.61
C ASP A 113 -6.57 15.91 -17.14
N ARG A 114 -7.66 15.16 -17.16
CA ARG A 114 -7.73 13.75 -16.77
C ARG A 114 -6.76 12.88 -17.56
N PHE A 115 -6.53 13.19 -18.84
CA PHE A 115 -5.59 12.44 -19.68
C PHE A 115 -4.12 12.61 -19.27
N LEU A 116 -3.79 13.64 -18.48
CA LEU A 116 -2.44 13.83 -17.93
C LEU A 116 -2.22 13.08 -16.61
N VAL A 117 -3.29 12.62 -15.96
CA VAL A 117 -3.25 11.89 -14.68
C VAL A 117 -3.53 10.39 -14.85
N GLY A 118 -4.19 9.99 -15.94
CA GLY A 118 -4.50 8.59 -16.29
C GLY A 118 -5.99 8.28 -16.27
#